data_AF-A0A7W1EDR3-F1
#
_entry.id   AF-A0A7W1EDR3-F1
#
_cell.length_a   1.000
_cell.length_b   1.000
_cell.length_c   1.000
_cell.angle_alpha   90.00
_cell.angle_beta   90.00
_cell.angle_gamma   90.00
#
_symmetry.space_group_name_H-M   'P 1'
#
loop_
_entity.id
_entity.type
_entity.pdbx_description
1 polymer ?
#
loop_
_entity_poly.entity_id
_entity_poly.type
_entity_poly.pdbx_seq_one_letter_code
_entity_poly.pdbx_strand_id
1 'polypeptide(L)'
;MKKTFILLIALFLIPLLSTSQNANLLWAKGFGGSGYDESRGIATDASGNVYTIGHFIDTVDFDPGVPVYTVASVGNFDIFLSKVNSSVMSIQNCRI
;
A
#
# COMPACT_ATOMS: atom_id res chain seq x y z
N MET A 1 35.27 -6.31 36.96
CA MET A 1 34.68 -7.66 36.77
C MET A 1 33.15 -7.64 36.75
N LYS A 2 32.45 -7.09 37.75
CA LYS A 2 30.97 -7.06 37.79
C LYS A 2 30.31 -6.30 36.62
N LYS A 3 30.87 -5.17 36.19
CA LYS A 3 30.34 -4.36 35.05
C LYS A 3 30.50 -5.08 33.70
N THR A 4 31.64 -5.76 33.50
CA THR A 4 31.93 -6.54 32.29
C THR A 4 31.00 -7.76 32.17
N PHE A 5 30.62 -8.35 33.30
CA PHE A 5 29.67 -9.47 33.35
C PHE A 5 28.23 -9.03 33.01
N ILE A 6 27.79 -7.86 33.50
CA ILE A 6 26.48 -7.28 33.14
C ILE A 6 26.39 -6.96 31.64
N LEU A 7 27.48 -6.45 31.04
CA LEU A 7 27.55 -6.18 29.60
C LEU A 7 27.44 -7.46 28.76
N LEU A 8 28.06 -8.56 29.18
CA LEU A 8 28.02 -9.84 28.47
C LEU A 8 26.62 -10.48 28.53
N ILE A 9 25.92 -10.37 29.66
CA ILE A 9 24.53 -10.82 29.80
C ILE A 9 23.60 -10.02 28.89
N ALA A 10 23.76 -8.68 28.85
CA ALA A 10 22.98 -7.84 27.95
C ALA A 10 23.22 -8.20 26.48
N LEU A 11 24.48 -8.43 26.07
CA LEU A 11 24.82 -8.82 24.70
C LEU A 11 24.20 -10.16 24.27
N PHE A 12 24.07 -11.10 25.21
CA PHE A 12 23.49 -12.43 24.97
C PHE A 12 21.95 -12.40 24.97
N LEU A 13 21.34 -11.46 25.68
CA LEU A 13 19.88 -11.31 25.74
C LEU A 13 19.29 -10.49 24.58
N ILE A 14 20.01 -9.52 24.01
CA ILE A 14 19.54 -8.68 22.88
C ILE A 14 19.01 -9.49 21.67
N PRO A 15 19.63 -10.59 21.20
CA PRO A 15 19.08 -11.37 20.08
C PRO A 15 17.82 -12.17 20.42
N LEU A 16 17.48 -12.35 21.70
CA LEU A 16 16.24 -13.02 22.14
C LEU A 16 15.02 -12.08 22.06
N LEU A 17 15.23 -10.78 21.84
CA LEU A 17 14.17 -9.80 21.57
C LEU A 17 13.84 -9.66 20.09
N SER A 18 14.22 -10.62 19.23
CA SER A 18 13.74 -10.65 17.85
C SER A 18 12.22 -10.84 17.85
N THR A 19 11.48 -9.74 17.88
CA THR A 19 10.06 -9.77 17.58
C THR A 19 9.96 -10.09 16.10
N SER A 20 9.37 -11.25 15.77
CA SER A 20 8.90 -11.42 14.41
C SER A 20 7.94 -10.26 14.14
N GLN A 21 8.04 -9.63 12.97
CA GLN A 21 6.95 -8.78 12.52
C GLN A 21 5.74 -9.70 12.36
N ASN A 22 4.90 -9.75 13.39
CA ASN A 22 3.59 -10.33 13.27
C ASN A 22 2.80 -9.38 12.35
N ALA A 23 2.88 -9.66 11.05
CA ALA A 23 2.23 -8.90 10.01
C ALA A 23 0.72 -9.19 10.08
N ASN A 24 0.06 -8.55 11.03
CA ASN A 24 -1.39 -8.53 11.09
C ASN A 24 -1.91 -7.76 9.88
N LEU A 25 -2.74 -8.39 9.07
CA LEU A 25 -3.46 -7.71 7.99
C LEU A 25 -4.45 -6.72 8.62
N LEU A 26 -4.12 -5.42 8.57
CA LEU A 26 -4.99 -4.37 9.10
C LEU A 26 -6.18 -4.10 8.16
N TRP A 27 -5.91 -4.03 6.86
CA TRP A 27 -6.92 -3.84 5.82
C TRP A 27 -6.39 -4.31 4.46
N ALA A 28 -7.30 -4.62 3.55
CA ALA A 28 -7.03 -4.78 2.13
C ALA A 28 -8.17 -4.12 1.35
N LYS A 29 -7.83 -3.31 0.34
CA LYS A 29 -8.78 -2.71 -0.59
C LYS A 29 -8.39 -3.10 -2.00
N GLY A 30 -9.27 -3.79 -2.71
CA GLY A 30 -9.12 -4.08 -4.12
C GLY A 30 -9.90 -3.07 -4.95
N PHE A 31 -9.39 -2.76 -6.14
CA PHE A 31 -10.08 -2.02 -7.19
C PHE A 31 -9.70 -2.66 -8.54
N GLY A 32 -10.52 -2.43 -9.55
CA GLY A 32 -10.37 -3.04 -10.88
C GLY A 32 -11.68 -3.04 -11.66
N GLY A 33 -11.59 -3.45 -12.91
CA GLY A 33 -12.67 -3.53 -13.87
C GLY A 33 -12.91 -4.96 -14.37
N SER A 34 -13.70 -5.08 -15.43
CA SER A 34 -13.88 -6.35 -16.15
C SER A 34 -12.75 -6.67 -17.12
N GLY A 35 -11.94 -5.66 -17.46
CA GLY A 35 -10.82 -5.75 -18.40
C GLY A 35 -9.53 -6.24 -17.74
N TYR A 36 -8.42 -6.10 -18.47
CA TYR A 36 -7.10 -6.38 -17.94
C TYR A 36 -6.59 -5.20 -17.12
N ASP A 37 -6.26 -5.46 -15.84
CA ASP A 37 -5.70 -4.48 -14.91
C ASP A 37 -4.38 -5.00 -14.32
N GLU A 38 -3.32 -4.22 -14.42
CA GLU A 38 -2.01 -4.56 -13.84
C GLU A 38 -1.42 -3.36 -13.09
N SER A 39 -1.05 -3.59 -11.83
CA SER A 39 -0.24 -2.66 -11.05
C SER A 39 1.25 -2.89 -11.32
N ARG A 40 1.99 -1.81 -11.57
CA ARG A 40 3.41 -1.83 -11.92
C ARG A 40 4.32 -1.17 -10.88
N GLY A 41 3.76 -0.39 -9.96
CA GLY A 41 4.55 0.30 -8.96
C GLY A 41 3.73 0.73 -7.76
N ILE A 42 4.39 0.75 -6.60
CA ILE A 42 3.82 1.22 -5.34
C ILE A 42 4.86 2.06 -4.59
N ALA A 43 4.43 3.17 -4.01
CA ALA A 43 5.26 4.03 -3.16
C ALA A 43 4.44 4.61 -2.01
N THR A 44 5.11 5.05 -0.95
CA THR A 44 4.48 5.74 0.18
C THR A 44 5.13 7.10 0.43
N ASP A 45 4.34 8.06 0.94
CA ASP A 45 4.88 9.33 1.44
C ASP A 45 5.08 9.31 2.97
N ALA A 46 5.70 10.37 3.50
CA ALA A 46 5.97 10.50 4.94
C ALA A 46 4.69 10.61 5.80
N SER A 47 3.54 10.90 5.19
CA SER A 47 2.23 10.89 5.83
C SER A 47 1.56 9.52 5.78
N GLY A 48 2.20 8.51 5.16
CA GLY A 48 1.71 7.15 5.04
C GLY A 48 0.69 6.96 3.92
N ASN A 49 0.49 7.94 3.03
CA ASN A 49 -0.38 7.73 1.88
C ASN A 49 0.29 6.76 0.90
N VAL A 50 -0.50 5.89 0.28
CA VAL A 50 -0.04 4.87 -0.67
C VAL A 50 -0.37 5.34 -2.08
N TYR A 51 0.61 5.33 -2.97
CA TYR A 51 0.46 5.64 -4.38
C TYR A 51 0.68 4.37 -5.18
N THR A 52 -0.21 4.06 -6.11
CA THR A 52 -0.01 2.95 -7.06
C THR A 52 -0.16 3.43 -8.49
N ILE A 53 0.65 2.84 -9.38
CA ILE A 53 0.61 3.11 -10.81
C ILE A 53 0.48 1.79 -11.57
N GLY A 54 -0.06 1.87 -12.78
CA GLY A 54 -0.23 0.72 -13.63
C GLY A 54 -0.96 1.06 -14.90
N HIS A 55 -1.58 0.05 -15.51
CA HIS A 55 -2.47 0.25 -16.65
C HIS A 55 -3.72 -0.63 -16.54
N PHE A 56 -4.76 -0.22 -17.25
CA PHE A 56 -6.07 -0.85 -17.24
C PHE A 56 -6.71 -0.83 -18.64
N ILE A 57 -7.65 -1.75 -18.87
CA ILE A 57 -8.53 -1.80 -20.05
C ILE A 57 -9.99 -1.73 -19.59
N ASP A 58 -10.86 -1.19 -20.44
CA ASP A 58 -12.29 -1.02 -20.21
C ASP A 58 -12.54 -0.01 -19.09
N THR A 59 -13.44 -0.33 -18.17
CA THR A 59 -13.95 0.58 -17.16
C THR A 59 -13.54 0.10 -15.78
N VAL A 60 -12.86 0.96 -15.01
CA VAL A 60 -12.40 0.69 -13.65
C VAL A 60 -13.00 1.71 -12.69
N ASP A 61 -13.46 1.24 -11.53
CA ASP A 61 -13.68 2.08 -10.36
C ASP A 61 -12.44 1.99 -9.47
N PHE A 62 -11.68 3.08 -9.38
CA PHE A 62 -10.46 3.15 -8.57
C PHE A 62 -10.72 3.48 -7.09
N ASP A 63 -11.96 3.77 -6.68
CA ASP A 63 -12.37 3.90 -5.26
C ASP A 63 -13.73 3.21 -5.04
N PRO A 64 -13.77 1.87 -5.10
CA PRO A 64 -15.02 1.13 -5.05
C PRO A 64 -15.77 1.44 -3.75
N GLY A 65 -16.94 2.05 -3.93
CA GLY A 65 -17.75 2.59 -2.86
C GLY A 65 -18.98 3.29 -3.42
N VAL A 66 -19.75 3.93 -2.53
CA VAL A 66 -20.88 4.76 -2.93
C VAL A 66 -20.53 6.23 -2.67
N PRO A 67 -20.71 7.13 -3.65
CA PRO A 67 -21.15 6.85 -5.03
C PRO A 67 -20.02 6.24 -5.88
N VAL A 68 -20.43 5.49 -6.92
CA VAL A 68 -19.51 4.82 -7.87
C VAL A 68 -18.90 5.85 -8.82
N TYR A 69 -17.56 5.81 -8.95
CA TYR A 69 -16.82 6.69 -9.86
C TYR A 69 -15.93 5.88 -10.80
N THR A 70 -16.44 5.61 -11.99
CA THR A 70 -15.69 4.85 -12.99
C THR A 70 -14.89 5.75 -13.95
N VAL A 71 -13.77 5.20 -14.42
CA VAL A 71 -12.94 5.76 -15.49
C VAL A 71 -12.85 4.71 -16.59
N ALA A 72 -13.09 5.12 -17.84
CA ALA A 72 -12.95 4.25 -19.00
C ALA A 72 -11.62 4.53 -19.71
N SER A 73 -10.92 3.47 -20.12
CA SER A 73 -9.75 3.60 -20.98
C SER A 73 -10.16 4.08 -22.38
N VAL A 74 -9.29 4.84 -23.03
CA VAL A 74 -9.46 5.30 -24.41
C VAL A 74 -8.63 4.40 -25.33
N GLY A 75 -9.27 3.37 -25.87
CA GLY A 75 -8.63 2.38 -26.75
C GLY A 75 -8.32 1.08 -26.00
N ASN A 76 -7.09 0.59 -26.10
CA ASN A 76 -6.66 -0.61 -25.37
C ASN A 76 -6.31 -0.25 -23.91
N PHE A 77 -5.03 0.01 -23.64
CA PHE A 77 -4.52 0.30 -22.31
C PHE A 77 -4.41 1.80 -22.07
N ASP A 78 -4.93 2.23 -20.92
CA ASP A 78 -4.61 3.54 -20.34
C ASP A 78 -3.83 3.38 -19.03
N ILE A 79 -3.07 4.41 -18.69
CA ILE A 79 -2.33 4.46 -17.43
C ILE A 79 -3.22 4.96 -16.29
N PHE A 80 -2.93 4.52 -15.07
CA PHE A 80 -3.52 5.09 -13.87
C PHE A 80 -2.46 5.50 -12.85
N LEU A 81 -2.82 6.48 -12.03
CA LEU A 81 -2.18 6.83 -10.77
C LEU A 81 -3.28 6.95 -9.72
N SER A 82 -3.24 6.12 -8.68
CA SER A 82 -4.14 6.20 -7.54
C SER A 82 -3.38 6.57 -6.28
N LYS A 83 -4.06 7.27 -5.37
CA LYS A 83 -3.55 7.61 -4.05
C LYS A 83 -4.56 7.20 -2.98
N VAL A 84 -4.21 6.30 -2.07
CA VAL A 84 -4.98 5.95 -0.87
C VAL A 84 -4.42 6.73 0.32
N ASN A 85 -5.25 7.51 1.03
CA ASN A 85 -4.77 8.23 2.21
C ASN A 85 -4.66 7.31 3.44
N SER A 86 -3.69 7.58 4.33
CA SER A 86 -3.48 6.81 5.57
C SER A 86 -4.53 7.10 6.65
N SER A 87 -5.03 8.34 6.67
CA SER A 87 -5.89 8.88 7.73
C SER A 87 -7.39 8.77 7.41
N VAL A 88 -7.70 8.55 6.13
CA VAL A 88 -9.04 8.30 5.62
C VAL A 88 -8.84 7.22 4.58
N MET A 89 -9.51 6.08 4.74
CA MET A 89 -9.52 5.02 3.73
C MET A 89 -10.26 5.46 2.45
N SER A 90 -9.90 6.59 1.85
CA SER A 90 -10.48 7.16 0.63
C SER A 90 -9.35 7.49 -0.33
N ILE A 91 -9.57 7.09 -1.58
CA ILE A 91 -8.63 7.34 -2.68
C ILE A 91 -8.92 8.72 -3.26
N GLN A 92 -7.88 9.52 -3.47
CA GLN A 92 -7.99 10.84 -4.09
C GLN A 92 -7.30 10.80 -5.45
N ASN A 93 -8.09 10.83 -6.52
CA ASN A 93 -7.58 10.79 -7.89
C ASN A 93 -7.01 12.14 -8.32
N CYS A 94 -5.78 12.16 -8.82
CA CYS A 94 -5.22 13.29 -9.56
C CYS A 94 -5.46 13.05 -11.05
N ARG A 95 -6.31 13.86 -11.70
CA ARG A 95 -6.40 13.90 -13.16
C ARG A 95 -5.20 14.66 -13.70
N ILE A 96 -4.54 14.11 -14.72
CA ILE A 96 -3.74 14.88 -15.69
C ILE A 96 -4.64 15.24 -16.87
#